data_AF-A0AAJ0XCB3-F1
#
_entry.id   AF-A0AAJ0XCB3-F1
#
_cell.length_a   1.000
_cell.length_b   1.000
_cell.length_c   1.000
_cell.angle_alpha   90.00
_cell.angle_beta   90.00
_cell.angle_gamma   90.00
#
_symmetry.space_group_name_H-M   'P 1'
#
loop_
_entity.id
_entity.type
_entity.pdbx_description
1 polymer ?
#
loop_
_entity_poly.entity_id
_entity_poly.type
_entity_poly.pdbx_seq_one_letter_code
_entity_poly.pdbx_strand_id
1 'polypeptide(L)'
;MDQTLAIDAVYTRSINLSRDGNARELVQAYLPTSRAVQALEQMAGGLGHAAQNRALALNGPYGSGKSALGLFAGALLSAPDGALHQTAAGVLAQTDAALAARFRAAVAHSFGSPLKVLINPRLGDLP
;
A
#
# COMPACT_ATOMS: atom_id res chain seq x y z
N MET A 1 -14.95 31.14 0.04
CA MET A 1 -15.46 29.80 -0.33
C MET A 1 -14.88 28.83 0.68
N ASP A 2 -15.64 28.48 1.71
CA ASP A 2 -15.21 27.49 2.71
C ASP A 2 -15.41 26.08 2.15
N GLN A 3 -14.32 25.36 1.93
CA GLN A 3 -14.35 23.94 1.57
C GLN A 3 -14.12 23.12 2.84
N THR A 4 -15.19 22.53 3.37
CA THR A 4 -15.12 21.65 4.54
C THR A 4 -14.76 20.25 4.07
N LEU A 5 -13.51 19.83 4.25
CA LEU A 5 -13.12 18.42 4.08
C LEU A 5 -13.60 17.62 5.29
N ALA A 6 -14.59 16.76 5.08
CA ALA A 6 -14.97 15.76 6.07
C ALA A 6 -13.87 14.69 6.14
N ILE A 7 -13.15 14.65 7.25
CA ILE A 7 -12.08 13.68 7.48
C ILE A 7 -12.70 12.49 8.21
N ASP A 8 -12.62 11.31 7.61
CA ASP A 8 -13.07 10.06 8.25
C ASP A 8 -12.30 9.84 9.57
N ALA A 9 -12.99 9.36 10.62
CA ALA A 9 -12.38 9.11 11.93
C ALA A 9 -11.18 8.16 11.85
N VAL A 10 -11.16 7.32 10.82
CA VAL A 10 -10.06 6.41 10.49
C VAL A 10 -8.70 7.12 10.31
N TYR A 11 -8.70 8.37 9.84
CA TYR A 11 -7.46 9.14 9.61
C TYR A 11 -6.85 9.75 10.88
N THR A 12 -7.53 9.68 12.03
CA THR A 12 -7.07 10.30 13.29
C THR A 12 -6.17 9.41 14.13
N ARG A 13 -6.02 8.12 13.76
CA ARG A 13 -5.22 7.13 14.50
C ARG A 13 -4.02 6.65 13.69
N SER A 14 -2.92 6.38 14.39
CA SER A 14 -1.73 5.79 13.79
C SER A 14 -2.01 4.38 13.24
N ILE A 15 -1.49 4.09 12.04
CA ILE A 15 -1.53 2.76 11.41
C ILE A 15 -0.52 1.83 12.08
N ASN A 16 -0.97 0.65 12.51
CA ASN A 16 -0.10 -0.43 13.00
C ASN A 16 -0.12 -1.59 12.00
N LEU A 17 0.96 -1.80 11.26
CA LEU A 17 1.03 -2.79 10.18
C LEU A 17 0.75 -4.24 10.63
N SER A 18 1.17 -4.62 11.84
CA SER A 18 0.94 -5.97 12.37
C SER A 18 -0.54 -6.24 12.63
N ARG A 19 -1.22 -5.26 13.22
CA ARG A 19 -2.63 -5.36 13.61
C ARG A 19 -3.56 -5.14 12.42
N ASP A 20 -3.19 -4.17 11.58
CA ASP A 20 -4.09 -3.58 10.60
C ASP A 20 -3.89 -4.19 9.19
N GLY A 21 -2.97 -5.14 9.01
CA GLY A 21 -2.53 -5.65 7.70
C GLY A 21 -3.60 -6.29 6.79
N ASN A 22 -4.77 -6.63 7.33
CA ASN A 22 -5.95 -7.15 6.61
C ASN A 22 -7.21 -6.29 6.81
N ALA A 23 -7.10 -5.11 7.44
CA ALA A 23 -8.23 -4.24 7.73
C ALA A 23 -8.74 -3.56 6.46
N ARG A 24 -9.75 -4.17 5.82
CA ARG A 24 -10.36 -3.67 4.58
C ARG A 24 -10.89 -2.25 4.69
N GLU A 25 -11.44 -1.87 5.84
CA GLU A 25 -11.95 -0.52 6.11
C GLU A 25 -10.85 0.54 5.96
N LEU A 26 -9.63 0.27 6.45
CA LEU A 26 -8.50 1.19 6.33
C LEU A 26 -7.99 1.27 4.89
N VAL A 27 -8.07 0.18 4.13
CA VAL A 27 -7.73 0.17 2.69
C VAL A 27 -8.74 0.97 1.90
N GLN A 28 -10.02 0.83 2.20
CA GLN A 28 -11.10 1.54 1.54
C GLN A 28 -11.05 3.04 1.83
N ALA A 29 -10.73 3.41 3.07
CA ALA A 29 -10.52 4.78 3.49
C ALA A 29 -9.10 5.28 3.19
N TYR A 30 -8.31 4.65 2.32
CA TYR A 30 -7.02 5.20 1.92
C TYR A 30 -7.20 6.23 0.81
N LEU A 31 -6.58 7.41 0.94
CA LEU A 31 -6.56 8.43 -0.10
C LEU A 31 -5.17 8.47 -0.78
N PRO A 32 -5.03 7.96 -2.01
CA PRO A 32 -3.76 7.98 -2.73
C PRO A 32 -3.33 9.43 -3.02
N THR A 33 -2.24 9.87 -2.40
CA THR A 33 -1.61 11.16 -2.71
C THR A 33 -0.71 11.05 -3.94
N SER A 34 -0.34 12.17 -4.57
CA SER A 34 0.59 12.18 -5.71
C SER A 34 1.92 11.47 -5.39
N ARG A 35 2.46 11.66 -4.18
CA ARG A 35 3.68 10.95 -3.72
C ARG A 35 3.47 9.46 -3.57
N ALA A 36 2.29 9.04 -3.08
CA ALA A 36 1.96 7.62 -2.97
C ALA A 36 1.83 6.97 -4.35
N VAL A 37 1.20 7.65 -5.30
CA VAL A 37 1.08 7.18 -6.69
C VAL A 37 2.47 6.99 -7.31
N GLN A 38 3.36 7.98 -7.21
CA GLN A 38 4.73 7.86 -7.72
C GLN A 38 5.50 6.68 -7.09
N ALA A 39 5.34 6.46 -5.78
CA ALA A 39 5.93 5.31 -5.12
C ALA A 39 5.37 3.97 -5.64
N LEU A 40 4.06 3.91 -5.89
CA LEU A 40 3.40 2.74 -6.46
C LEU A 40 3.80 2.49 -7.93
N GLU A 41 4.05 3.54 -8.72
CA GLU A 41 4.57 3.42 -10.08
C GLU A 41 5.97 2.79 -10.10
N GLN A 42 6.85 3.23 -9.20
CA GLN A 42 8.18 2.65 -9.04
C GLN A 42 8.09 1.17 -8.63
N MET A 43 7.20 0.84 -7.67
CA MET A 43 6.94 -0.55 -7.30
C MET A 43 6.44 -1.37 -8.50
N ALA A 44 5.44 -0.86 -9.23
CA ALA A 44 4.87 -1.54 -10.38
C ALA A 44 5.89 -1.76 -11.52
N GLY A 45 6.92 -0.91 -11.62
CA GLY A 45 8.05 -1.13 -12.53
C GLY A 45 8.88 -2.37 -12.16
N GLY A 46 8.93 -2.73 -10.88
CA GLY A 46 9.67 -3.89 -10.35
C GLY A 46 8.89 -5.21 -10.33
N LEU A 47 7.60 -5.22 -10.68
CA LEU A 47 6.76 -6.43 -10.63
C LEU A 47 6.76 -7.26 -11.93
N GLY A 48 7.39 -6.79 -13.00
CA GLY A 48 7.45 -7.50 -14.29
C GLY A 48 8.49 -8.64 -14.33
N HIS A 49 8.32 -9.57 -15.27
CA HIS A 49 9.23 -10.74 -15.44
C HIS A 49 10.69 -10.38 -15.76
N ALA A 50 10.93 -9.20 -16.34
CA ALA A 50 12.27 -8.68 -16.65
C ALA A 50 12.79 -7.67 -15.60
N ALA A 51 12.19 -7.63 -14.39
CA ALA A 51 12.43 -6.57 -13.43
C ALA A 51 13.88 -6.50 -12.93
N GLN A 52 14.50 -5.33 -13.12
CA GLN A 52 15.85 -5.01 -12.65
C GLN A 52 15.87 -4.36 -11.25
N ASN A 53 14.71 -4.22 -10.58
CA ASN A 53 14.60 -3.50 -9.31
C ASN A 53 13.80 -4.29 -8.25
N ARG A 54 14.46 -5.26 -7.61
CA ARG A 54 13.83 -6.24 -6.70
C ARG A 54 13.62 -5.75 -5.26
N ALA A 55 14.11 -4.57 -4.92
CA ALA A 55 13.96 -3.99 -3.59
C ALA A 55 13.75 -2.47 -3.68
N LEU A 56 12.77 -1.95 -2.94
CA LEU A 56 12.46 -0.53 -2.84
C LEU A 56 12.45 -0.10 -1.38
N ALA A 57 13.07 1.04 -1.08
CA ALA A 57 13.03 1.66 0.24
C ALA A 57 12.10 2.88 0.24
N LEU A 58 11.08 2.88 1.11
CA LEU A 58 10.19 4.01 1.31
C LEU A 58 10.64 4.84 2.51
N ASN A 59 11.31 5.96 2.24
CA ASN A 59 11.77 6.89 3.27
C ASN A 59 10.92 8.17 3.28
N GLY A 60 10.72 8.75 4.47
CA GLY A 60 9.98 10.00 4.62
C GLY A 60 9.76 10.41 6.08
N PRO A 61 9.45 11.69 6.35
CA PRO A 61 9.25 12.21 7.71
C PRO A 61 8.22 11.43 8.52
N TYR A 62 8.31 11.44 9.84
CA TYR A 62 7.28 10.86 10.69
C TYR A 62 5.91 11.51 10.37
N GLY A 63 4.83 10.71 10.40
CA GLY A 63 3.49 11.18 10.04
C GLY A 63 3.21 11.33 8.54
N SER A 64 4.17 11.11 7.64
CA SER A 64 3.97 11.25 6.19
C SER A 64 3.15 10.12 5.51
N GLY A 65 2.48 9.26 6.30
CA GLY A 65 1.63 8.18 5.77
C GLY A 65 2.35 6.95 5.24
N LYS A 66 3.64 6.73 5.52
CA LYS A 66 4.41 5.55 5.04
C LYS A 66 3.77 4.22 5.41
N SER A 67 3.34 4.07 6.67
CA SER A 67 2.67 2.85 7.12
C SER A 67 1.31 2.66 6.45
N ALA A 68 0.57 3.74 6.18
CA ALA A 68 -0.68 3.68 5.43
C ALA A 68 -0.43 3.22 3.99
N LEU A 69 0.59 3.79 3.33
CA LEU A 69 1.03 3.36 2.00
C LEU A 69 1.48 1.89 2.01
N GLY A 70 2.24 1.46 3.02
CA GLY A 70 2.68 0.07 3.14
C GLY A 70 1.51 -0.91 3.31
N LEU A 71 0.52 -0.54 4.12
CA LEU A 71 -0.72 -1.31 4.28
C LEU A 71 -1.49 -1.39 2.96
N PHE A 72 -1.64 -0.27 2.26
CA PHE A 72 -2.33 -0.21 0.97
C PHE A 72 -1.59 -0.98 -0.13
N ALA A 73 -0.27 -0.86 -0.23
CA ALA A 73 0.56 -1.63 -1.16
C ALA A 73 0.50 -3.13 -0.85
N GLY A 74 0.52 -3.50 0.44
CA GLY A 74 0.33 -4.89 0.86
C GLY A 74 -1.06 -5.45 0.54
N ALA A 75 -2.09 -4.59 0.45
CA ALA A 75 -3.42 -4.96 -0.04
C ALA A 75 -3.44 -5.11 -1.57
N LEU A 76 -2.82 -4.18 -2.31
CA LEU A 76 -2.66 -4.25 -3.78
C LEU A 76 -1.91 -5.51 -4.23
N LEU A 77 -0.96 -5.99 -3.45
CA LEU A 77 -0.20 -7.20 -3.79
C LEU A 77 -0.83 -8.49 -3.26
N SER A 78 -1.91 -8.42 -2.45
CA SER A 78 -2.59 -9.62 -1.93
C SER A 78 -3.29 -10.41 -3.04
N ALA A 79 -3.73 -11.65 -2.74
CA ALA A 79 -4.36 -12.57 -3.70
C ALA A 79 -5.31 -11.85 -4.68
N PRO A 80 -5.19 -12.11 -6.00
CA PRO A 80 -5.94 -11.37 -7.03
C PRO A 80 -7.47 -11.50 -6.85
N ASP A 81 -7.93 -12.69 -6.45
CA ASP A 81 -9.35 -12.96 -6.19
C ASP A 81 -9.81 -12.52 -4.79
N GLY A 82 -8.88 -12.02 -3.97
CA GLY A 82 -9.16 -11.57 -2.61
C GLY A 82 -9.94 -10.25 -2.57
N ALA A 83 -10.92 -10.19 -1.67
CA ALA A 83 -11.66 -8.97 -1.35
C ALA A 83 -10.76 -7.76 -1.05
N LEU A 84 -9.60 -7.99 -0.43
CA LEU A 84 -8.65 -6.96 -0.05
C LEU A 84 -7.96 -6.34 -1.29
N HIS A 85 -7.48 -7.18 -2.21
CA HIS A 85 -6.91 -6.74 -3.49
C HIS A 85 -7.93 -5.96 -4.33
N GLN A 86 -9.14 -6.51 -4.48
CA GLN A 86 -10.20 -5.86 -5.25
C GLN A 86 -10.54 -4.47 -4.71
N THR A 87 -10.60 -4.33 -3.37
CA THR A 87 -10.84 -3.04 -2.71
C THR A 87 -9.71 -2.06 -3.00
N ALA A 88 -8.46 -2.47 -2.78
CA ALA A 88 -7.30 -1.61 -3.00
C ALA A 88 -7.17 -1.18 -4.48
N ALA A 89 -7.35 -2.11 -5.40
CA ALA A 89 -7.33 -1.83 -6.84
C ALA A 89 -8.49 -0.91 -7.25
N GLY A 90 -9.66 -1.04 -6.62
CA GLY A 90 -10.80 -0.14 -6.82
C GLY A 90 -10.52 1.28 -6.34
N VAL A 91 -9.92 1.44 -5.15
CA VAL A 91 -9.50 2.75 -4.62
C VAL A 91 -8.44 3.38 -5.52
N LEU A 92 -7.42 2.62 -5.94
CA LEU A 92 -6.37 3.13 -6.82
C LEU A 92 -6.95 3.54 -8.18
N ALA A 93 -7.89 2.78 -8.74
CA ALA A 93 -8.49 3.07 -10.04
C ALA A 93 -9.27 4.40 -10.09
N GLN A 94 -9.74 4.91 -8.94
CA GLN A 94 -10.37 6.23 -8.86
C GLN A 94 -9.36 7.37 -9.10
N THR A 95 -8.08 7.12 -8.83
CA THR A 95 -6.99 8.11 -9.02
C THR A 95 -6.19 7.82 -10.28
N ASP A 96 -5.85 6.55 -10.53
CA ASP A 96 -5.10 6.08 -11.69
C ASP A 96 -5.53 4.64 -12.08
N ALA A 97 -6.42 4.57 -13.08
CA ALA A 97 -6.93 3.31 -13.59
C ALA A 97 -5.86 2.45 -14.30
N ALA A 98 -4.87 3.09 -14.95
CA ALA A 98 -3.82 2.39 -15.68
C ALA A 98 -2.86 1.71 -14.71
N LEU A 99 -2.47 2.39 -13.64
CA LEU A 99 -1.64 1.82 -12.59
C LEU A 99 -2.37 0.68 -11.86
N ALA A 100 -3.67 0.84 -11.56
CA ALA A 100 -4.47 -0.24 -10.98
C ALA A 100 -4.49 -1.50 -11.86
N ALA A 101 -4.62 -1.34 -13.19
CA ALA A 101 -4.56 -2.45 -14.13
C ALA A 101 -3.19 -3.16 -14.12
N ARG A 102 -2.09 -2.41 -14.02
CA ARG A 102 -0.73 -2.97 -13.91
C ARG A 102 -0.58 -3.85 -12.66
N PHE A 103 -1.08 -3.40 -11.52
CA PHE A 103 -1.08 -4.22 -10.29
C PHE A 103 -1.90 -5.50 -10.47
N ARG A 104 -3.14 -5.41 -11.00
CA ARG A 104 -3.98 -6.60 -11.27
C ARG A 104 -3.26 -7.63 -12.14
N ALA A 105 -2.65 -7.19 -13.23
CA ALA A 105 -1.89 -8.07 -14.12
C ALA A 105 -0.69 -8.70 -13.38
N ALA A 106 0.05 -7.91 -12.61
CA ALA A 106 1.21 -8.39 -11.86
C ALA A 106 0.85 -9.49 -10.85
N VAL A 107 -0.24 -9.33 -10.09
CA VAL A 107 -0.64 -10.36 -9.12
C VAL A 107 -1.25 -11.59 -9.79
N ALA A 108 -1.95 -11.43 -10.93
CA ALA A 108 -2.48 -12.56 -11.69
C ALA A 108 -1.37 -13.50 -12.22
N HIS A 109 -0.19 -12.96 -12.51
CA HIS A 109 0.97 -13.75 -12.95
C HIS A 109 1.84 -14.26 -11.79
N SER A 110 1.53 -13.89 -10.55
CA SER A 110 2.32 -14.28 -9.37
C SER A 110 1.82 -15.61 -8.81
N PHE A 111 2.75 -16.49 -8.42
CA PHE A 111 2.42 -17.74 -7.75
C PHE A 111 1.97 -17.48 -6.29
N GLY A 112 0.68 -17.16 -6.13
CA GLY A 112 0.05 -17.00 -4.82
C GLY A 112 0.20 -15.60 -4.20
N SER A 113 -0.19 -15.49 -2.93
CA SER A 113 -0.06 -14.24 -2.17
C SER A 113 1.39 -14.01 -1.73
N PRO A 114 1.88 -12.75 -1.77
CA PRO A 114 3.21 -12.42 -1.28
C PRO A 114 3.32 -12.68 0.21
N LEU A 115 4.50 -13.15 0.63
CA LEU A 115 4.84 -13.27 2.04
C LEU A 115 5.10 -11.88 2.63
N LYS A 116 4.20 -11.43 3.50
CA LYS A 116 4.39 -10.20 4.29
C LYS A 116 5.29 -10.51 5.48
N VAL A 117 6.51 -9.97 5.49
CA VAL A 117 7.43 -10.09 6.63
C VAL A 117 7.55 -8.74 7.32
N LEU A 118 7.20 -8.68 8.61
CA LEU A 118 7.46 -7.51 9.44
C LEU A 118 8.73 -7.75 10.26
N ILE A 119 9.76 -6.94 10.00
CA ILE A 119 10.99 -6.95 10.78
C ILE A 119 10.89 -5.78 11.77
N ASN A 120 10.82 -6.11 13.06
CA ASN A 120 10.95 -5.12 14.12
C ASN A 120 12.39 -5.14 14.61
N PRO A 121 13.24 -4.16 14.27
CA PRO A 121 14.56 -4.06 14.86
C PRO A 121 14.36 -3.72 16.34
N ARG A 122 14.49 -4.72 17.22
CA ARG A 122 14.75 -4.44 18.62
C ARG A 122 16.13 -3.78 18.66
N LEU A 123 16.18 -2.47 18.93
CA LEU A 123 17.39 -1.91 19.52
C LEU A 123 17.55 -2.66 20.84
N GLY A 124 18.53 -3.56 20.90
CA GLY A 124 18.94 -4.14 22.17
C GLY A 124 19.33 -3.00 23.10
N ASP A 125 18.98 -3.16 24.38
CA ASP A 125 19.44 -2.30 25.44
C ASP A 125 20.95 -2.14 25.30
N LEU A 126 21.38 -0.95 24.89
CA LEU A 126 22.77 -0.56 24.91
C LEU A 126 23.19 -0.56 26.40
N PRO A 127 24.26 -1.29 26.78
CA PRO A 127 24.79 -1.24 28.14
C PRO A 127 25.26 0.17 28.52
#